data_AF-A0A965MA13-F1
#
_entry.id   AF-A0A965MA13-F1
#
_cell.length_a   1.000
_cell.length_b   1.000
_cell.length_c   1.000
_cell.angle_alpha   90.00
_cell.angle_beta   90.00
_cell.angle_gamma   90.00
#
_symmetry.space_group_name_H-M   'P 1'
#
loop_
_entity.id
_entity.type
_entity.pdbx_description
1 polymer ?
#
loop_
_entity_poly.entity_id
_entity_poly.type
_entity_poly.pdbx_seq_one_letter_code
_entity_poly.pdbx_strand_id
1 'polypeptide(L)'
;MLMQSTPVGIESATQKSPLKPVALVIGSGFGGLAAAIRLAARGYQVTVLEKLDAPGGRAYVHRRDGFVFDAGPTIVTAPFLFEELWTLCGKRMADDVDLRLMDPFYRVRFDDGSWFDYRGDEAQMIAEVAR
;
A
#
# COMPACT_ATOMS: atom_id res chain seq x y z
N MET A 1 26.21 5.62 72.33
CA MET A 1 26.07 4.87 71.07
C MET A 1 24.69 5.19 70.51
N LEU A 2 24.59 6.27 69.72
CA LEU A 2 23.33 6.77 69.15
C LEU A 2 23.13 6.10 67.79
N MET A 3 22.12 5.24 67.67
CA MET A 3 21.71 4.67 66.38
C MET A 3 21.04 5.78 65.57
N GLN A 4 21.71 6.24 64.51
CA GLN A 4 21.12 7.13 63.51
C GLN A 4 20.20 6.30 62.61
N SER A 5 18.90 6.58 62.65
CA SER A 5 17.92 6.02 61.73
C SER A 5 18.15 6.59 60.33
N THR A 6 18.54 5.74 59.39
CA THR A 6 18.66 6.10 57.96
C THR A 6 17.26 6.34 57.38
N PRO A 7 17.01 7.44 56.65
CA PRO A 7 15.74 7.62 55.97
C PRO A 7 15.63 6.62 54.82
N VAL A 8 14.49 5.91 54.74
CA VAL A 8 14.10 5.12 53.57
C VAL A 8 13.90 6.09 52.40
N GLY A 9 14.71 5.95 51.36
CA GLY A 9 14.59 6.72 50.12
C GLY A 9 13.24 6.44 49.47
N ILE A 10 12.50 7.51 49.19
CA ILE A 10 11.33 7.46 48.32
C ILE A 10 11.88 7.30 46.90
N GLU A 11 11.83 6.08 46.36
CA GLU A 11 12.18 5.85 44.96
C GLU A 11 11.25 6.69 44.07
N SER A 12 11.87 7.51 43.24
CA SER A 12 11.22 8.47 42.37
C SER A 12 10.24 7.77 41.43
N ALA A 13 9.05 8.35 41.32
CA ALA A 13 7.98 7.96 40.42
C ALA A 13 8.50 7.48 39.04
N THR A 14 8.09 6.27 38.68
CA THR A 14 7.98 5.69 37.34
C THR A 14 8.29 6.69 36.21
N GLN A 15 9.46 6.53 35.57
CA GLN A 15 9.70 7.10 34.25
C GLN A 15 8.64 6.55 33.30
N LYS A 16 7.59 7.34 33.01
CA LYS A 16 6.67 7.02 31.91
C LYS A 16 7.48 7.06 30.63
N SER A 17 7.62 5.92 29.97
CA SER A 17 8.08 5.87 28.58
C SER A 17 7.35 6.96 27.78
N PRO A 18 8.03 7.76 26.95
CA PRO A 18 7.34 8.72 26.11
C PRO A 18 6.29 7.97 25.29
N LEU A 19 5.04 8.45 25.38
CA LEU A 19 3.92 7.86 24.64
C LEU A 19 4.23 7.97 23.15
N LYS A 20 4.03 6.89 22.40
CA LYS A 20 4.17 6.92 20.94
C LYS A 20 3.19 7.96 20.37
N PRO A 21 3.61 8.79 19.40
CA PRO A 21 2.69 9.73 18.79
C PRO A 21 1.57 8.96 18.08
N VAL A 22 0.33 9.44 18.21
CA VAL A 22 -0.86 8.78 17.66
C VAL A 22 -1.23 9.44 16.32
N ALA A 23 -1.61 8.63 15.33
CA ALA A 23 -2.17 9.12 14.07
C ALA A 23 -3.48 8.42 13.74
N LEU A 24 -4.48 9.21 13.34
CA LEU A 24 -5.71 8.70 12.75
C LEU A 24 -5.69 8.97 11.24
N VAL A 25 -5.89 7.93 10.45
CA VAL A 25 -6.02 8.02 8.99
C VAL A 25 -7.45 7.69 8.62
N ILE A 26 -8.16 8.63 8.00
CA ILE A 26 -9.56 8.46 7.58
C ILE A 26 -9.59 8.14 6.08
N GLY A 27 -10.06 6.95 5.75
CA GLY A 27 -10.07 6.37 4.42
C GLY A 27 -8.91 5.40 4.20
N SER A 28 -9.22 4.25 3.63
CA SER A 28 -8.28 3.15 3.38
C SER A 28 -8.05 2.90 1.88
N GLY A 29 -8.12 3.96 1.07
CA GLY A 29 -7.59 3.94 -0.30
C GLY A 29 -6.05 3.91 -0.31
N PHE A 30 -5.45 3.76 -1.50
CA PHE A 30 -3.98 3.67 -1.63
C PHE A 30 -3.21 4.79 -0.91
N GLY A 31 -3.67 6.04 -1.02
CA GLY A 31 -3.02 7.16 -0.32
C GLY A 31 -3.10 7.05 1.22
N GLY A 32 -4.26 6.65 1.74
CA GLY A 32 -4.47 6.46 3.19
C GLY A 32 -3.64 5.30 3.73
N LEU A 33 -3.68 4.15 3.05
CA LEU A 33 -2.87 2.99 3.43
C LEU A 33 -1.37 3.27 3.34
N ALA A 34 -0.91 3.95 2.28
CA ALA A 34 0.49 4.35 2.14
C ALA A 34 0.92 5.31 3.27
N ALA A 35 0.09 6.30 3.62
CA ALA A 35 0.36 7.20 4.74
C ALA A 35 0.39 6.44 6.08
N ALA A 36 -0.56 5.55 6.31
CA ALA A 36 -0.62 4.72 7.52
C ALA A 36 0.64 3.86 7.69
N ILE A 37 1.07 3.17 6.62
CA ILE A 37 2.30 2.36 6.60
C ILE A 37 3.52 3.22 6.95
N ARG A 38 3.68 4.37 6.30
CA ARG A 38 4.82 5.28 6.53
C ARG A 38 4.84 5.85 7.94
N LEU A 39 3.68 6.22 8.49
CA LEU A 39 3.58 6.69 9.88
C LEU A 39 3.88 5.57 10.88
N ALA A 40 3.36 4.37 10.65
CA ALA A 40 3.65 3.21 11.49
C ALA A 40 5.15 2.86 11.47
N ALA A 41 5.78 2.87 10.29
CA ALA A 41 7.22 2.68 10.14
C ALA A 41 8.07 3.74 10.88
N ARG A 42 7.52 4.94 11.09
CA ARG A 42 8.13 6.01 11.90
C ARG A 42 7.81 5.92 13.41
N GLY A 43 7.15 4.85 13.85
CA GLY A 43 6.88 4.60 15.27
C GLY A 43 5.57 5.19 15.79
N TYR A 44 4.70 5.71 14.92
CA TYR A 44 3.37 6.16 15.34
C TYR A 44 2.47 4.98 15.69
N GLN A 45 1.59 5.18 16.67
CA GLN A 45 0.42 4.30 16.86
C GLN A 45 -0.67 4.76 15.89
N VAL A 46 -0.85 4.01 14.80
CA VAL A 46 -1.78 4.38 13.71
C VAL A 46 -3.10 3.65 13.85
N THR A 47 -4.21 4.37 13.71
CA THR A 47 -5.55 3.80 13.51
C THR A 47 -6.06 4.23 12.14
N VAL A 48 -6.50 3.27 11.33
CA VAL A 48 -7.14 3.54 10.03
C VAL A 48 -8.65 3.35 10.19
N LEU A 49 -9.43 4.35 9.77
CA LEU A 49 -10.89 4.32 9.79
C LEU A 49 -11.40 4.22 8.36
N GLU A 50 -12.22 3.22 8.06
CA GLU A 50 -12.87 3.02 6.77
C GLU A 50 -14.38 3.01 6.97
N LYS A 51 -15.10 3.67 6.05
CA LYS A 51 -16.56 3.72 6.04
C LYS A 51 -17.15 2.49 5.36
N LEU A 52 -16.48 1.98 4.33
CA LEU A 52 -16.88 0.78 3.60
C LEU A 52 -16.61 -0.49 4.42
N ASP A 53 -17.11 -1.61 3.93
CA ASP A 53 -16.99 -2.93 4.56
C ASP A 53 -15.61 -3.58 4.38
N ALA A 54 -14.76 -3.04 3.51
CA ALA A 54 -13.37 -3.46 3.36
C ALA A 54 -12.45 -2.30 2.93
N PRO A 55 -11.12 -2.51 2.92
CA PRO A 55 -10.18 -1.53 2.40
C PRO A 55 -10.23 -1.36 0.87
N GLY A 56 -9.67 -0.25 0.38
CA GLY A 56 -9.44 -0.02 -1.05
C GLY A 56 -9.92 1.34 -1.56
N GLY A 57 -10.90 1.96 -0.88
CA GLY A 57 -11.44 3.27 -1.29
C GLY A 57 -11.94 3.25 -2.74
N ARG A 58 -11.30 4.00 -3.65
CA ARG A 58 -11.65 3.95 -5.08
C ARG A 58 -11.14 2.71 -5.81
N ALA A 59 -10.17 2.00 -5.24
CA ALA A 59 -9.68 0.70 -5.71
C ALA A 59 -10.44 -0.47 -5.06
N TYR A 60 -11.73 -0.26 -4.75
CA TYR A 60 -12.57 -1.28 -4.13
C TYR A 60 -12.87 -2.43 -5.09
N VAL A 61 -13.17 -3.60 -4.51
CA VAL A 61 -13.48 -4.81 -5.25
C VAL A 61 -14.91 -5.23 -4.94
N HIS A 62 -15.74 -5.32 -5.98
CA HIS A 62 -17.09 -5.87 -5.86
C HIS A 62 -17.08 -7.37 -6.18
N ARG A 63 -17.80 -8.15 -5.39
CA ARG A 63 -17.98 -9.59 -5.62
C ARG A 63 -19.45 -9.89 -5.78
N ARG A 64 -19.83 -10.51 -6.90
CA ARG A 64 -21.22 -10.79 -7.21
C ARG A 64 -21.35 -12.02 -8.09
N ASP A 65 -22.24 -12.93 -7.71
CA ASP A 65 -22.59 -14.12 -8.49
C ASP A 65 -21.37 -14.97 -8.91
N GLY A 66 -20.34 -15.04 -8.04
CA GLY A 66 -19.08 -15.76 -8.31
C GLY A 66 -18.03 -14.96 -9.10
N PHE A 67 -18.36 -13.75 -9.56
CA PHE A 67 -17.46 -12.87 -10.29
C PHE A 67 -16.84 -11.79 -9.39
N VAL A 68 -15.72 -11.25 -9.86
CA VAL A 68 -14.93 -10.21 -9.20
C VAL A 68 -14.82 -9.01 -10.15
N PHE A 69 -15.15 -7.83 -9.66
CA PHE A 69 -15.13 -6.59 -10.43
C PHE A 69 -14.34 -5.52 -9.68
N ASP A 70 -13.23 -5.09 -10.27
CA ASP A 70 -12.46 -3.97 -9.74
C ASP A 70 -13.12 -2.65 -10.15
N ALA A 71 -13.43 -1.79 -9.17
CA ALA A 71 -14.08 -0.50 -9.42
C ALA A 71 -13.08 0.64 -9.68
N GLY A 72 -11.77 0.35 -9.56
CA GLY A 72 -10.71 1.35 -9.59
C GLY A 72 -9.65 1.09 -10.65
N PRO A 73 -8.47 1.71 -10.50
CA PRO A 73 -7.38 1.52 -11.44
C PRO A 73 -6.87 0.08 -11.42
N THR A 74 -6.82 -0.56 -12.59
CA THR A 74 -6.34 -1.93 -12.77
C THR A 74 -4.96 -2.01 -13.43
N ILE A 75 -4.48 -0.91 -14.01
CA ILE A 75 -3.17 -0.83 -14.66
C ILE A 75 -2.15 -0.24 -13.69
N VAL A 76 -1.06 -0.98 -13.45
CA VAL A 76 0.08 -0.53 -12.65
C VAL A 76 1.25 -0.23 -13.57
N THR A 77 1.60 1.05 -13.72
CA THR A 77 2.72 1.51 -14.56
C THR A 77 4.01 1.78 -13.79
N ALA A 78 3.90 1.97 -12.46
CA ALA A 78 5.02 2.29 -11.57
C ALA A 78 5.03 1.37 -10.34
N PRO A 79 5.31 0.06 -10.52
CA PRO A 79 5.23 -0.92 -9.44
C PRO A 79 6.19 -0.64 -8.29
N PHE A 80 7.33 -0.02 -8.58
CA PHE A 80 8.35 0.36 -7.59
C PHE A 80 7.83 1.28 -6.47
N LEU A 81 6.75 2.05 -6.71
CA LEU A 81 6.11 2.87 -5.67
C LEU A 81 5.44 2.02 -4.59
N PHE A 82 4.89 0.86 -4.96
CA PHE A 82 4.32 -0.09 -4.02
C PHE A 82 5.44 -0.89 -3.32
N GLU A 83 6.46 -1.31 -4.06
CA GLU A 83 7.62 -2.03 -3.51
C GLU A 83 8.32 -1.26 -2.39
N GLU A 84 8.38 0.07 -2.50
CA GLU A 84 8.93 0.94 -1.45
C GLU A 84 8.19 0.76 -0.11
N LEU A 85 6.86 0.61 -0.13
CA LEU A 85 6.06 0.44 1.09
C LEU A 85 6.38 -0.88 1.80
N TRP A 86 6.57 -1.96 1.06
CA TRP A 86 7.00 -3.24 1.62
C TRP A 86 8.42 -3.16 2.18
N THR A 87 9.32 -2.53 1.43
CA THR A 87 10.72 -2.35 1.82
C THR A 87 10.85 -1.57 3.13
N LEU A 88 10.03 -0.52 3.32
CA LEU A 88 9.96 0.23 4.58
C LEU A 88 9.59 -0.64 5.80
N CYS A 89 8.86 -1.72 5.57
CA CYS A 89 8.49 -2.68 6.61
C CYS A 89 9.43 -3.89 6.69
N GLY A 90 10.55 -3.88 5.95
CA GLY A 90 11.49 -5.00 5.90
C GLY A 90 10.92 -6.24 5.21
N LYS A 91 9.98 -6.05 4.27
CA LYS A 91 9.31 -7.12 3.52
C LYS A 91 9.55 -6.99 2.02
N ARG A 92 9.18 -8.02 1.26
CA ARG A 92 9.16 -7.98 -0.21
C ARG A 92 7.73 -7.99 -0.70
N MET A 93 7.41 -7.15 -1.68
CA MET A 93 6.06 -7.09 -2.26
C MET A 93 5.63 -8.42 -2.87
N ALA A 94 6.57 -9.13 -3.50
CA ALA A 94 6.32 -10.44 -4.13
C ALA A 94 5.91 -11.55 -3.14
N ASP A 95 6.08 -11.35 -1.83
CA ASP A 95 5.59 -12.30 -0.82
C ASP A 95 4.06 -12.22 -0.65
N ASP A 96 3.46 -11.07 -1.00
CA ASP A 96 2.02 -10.81 -0.81
C ASP A 96 1.28 -10.54 -2.14
N VAL A 97 1.98 -10.13 -3.21
CA VAL A 97 1.38 -9.69 -4.48
C VAL A 97 2.04 -10.39 -5.67
N ASP A 98 1.24 -11.13 -6.45
CA ASP A 98 1.60 -11.66 -7.77
C ASP A 98 1.30 -10.60 -8.85
N LEU A 99 2.29 -9.75 -9.15
CA LEU A 99 2.18 -8.75 -10.21
C LEU A 99 2.58 -9.35 -11.56
N ARG A 100 1.65 -9.36 -12.51
CA ARG A 100 1.86 -9.96 -13.84
C ARG A 100 2.05 -8.88 -14.90
N LEU A 101 3.04 -9.09 -15.76
CA LEU A 101 3.24 -8.27 -16.94
C LEU A 101 2.07 -8.49 -17.92
N MET A 102 1.48 -7.39 -18.38
CA MET A 102 0.44 -7.40 -19.40
C MET A 102 1.06 -7.11 -20.77
N ASP A 103 0.96 -8.04 -21.70
CA ASP A 103 1.46 -7.91 -23.07
C ASP A 103 0.45 -8.50 -24.07
N PRO A 104 -0.13 -7.69 -24.99
CA PRO A 104 0.09 -6.25 -25.16
C PRO A 104 -0.45 -5.43 -23.98
N PHE A 105 0.00 -4.17 -23.83
CA PHE A 105 -0.59 -3.25 -22.87
C PHE A 105 -2.08 -3.03 -23.15
N TYR A 106 -2.43 -2.87 -24.43
CA TYR A 106 -3.82 -2.86 -24.90
C TYR A 106 -3.89 -3.14 -26.41
N ARG A 107 -5.08 -3.53 -26.87
CA ARG A 107 -5.41 -3.69 -28.29
C ARG A 107 -6.44 -2.64 -28.68
N VAL A 108 -6.10 -1.80 -29.65
CA VAL A 108 -7.08 -0.92 -30.31
C VAL A 108 -7.75 -1.71 -31.41
N ARG A 109 -9.09 -1.75 -31.45
CA ARG A 109 -9.85 -2.37 -32.56
C ARG A 109 -10.53 -1.29 -33.36
N PHE A 110 -10.37 -1.32 -34.68
CA PHE A 110 -11.00 -0.40 -35.61
C PHE A 110 -12.32 -0.99 -36.13
N ASP A 111 -13.13 -0.14 -36.73
CA ASP A 111 -14.47 -0.48 -37.24
C ASP A 111 -14.44 -1.43 -38.45
N ASP A 112 -13.37 -1.36 -39.25
CA ASP A 112 -13.08 -2.29 -40.35
C ASP A 112 -12.66 -3.71 -39.88
N GLY A 113 -12.56 -3.92 -38.56
CA GLY A 113 -12.17 -5.18 -37.95
C GLY A 113 -10.67 -5.37 -37.78
N SER A 114 -9.84 -4.47 -38.32
CA SER A 114 -8.41 -4.43 -38.04
C SER A 114 -8.15 -4.05 -36.57
N TRP A 115 -6.92 -4.26 -36.11
CA TRP A 115 -6.51 -3.91 -34.76
C TRP A 115 -5.06 -3.48 -34.72
N PHE A 116 -4.66 -2.82 -33.64
CA PHE A 116 -3.29 -2.42 -33.34
C PHE A 116 -2.93 -2.84 -31.91
N ASP A 117 -1.89 -3.65 -31.76
CA ASP A 117 -1.38 -4.09 -30.45
C ASP A 117 -0.32 -3.12 -29.92
N TYR A 118 -0.65 -2.37 -28.87
CA TYR A 118 0.31 -1.47 -28.21
C TYR A 118 1.12 -2.24 -27.16
N ARG A 119 2.44 -2.33 -27.37
CA ARG A 119 3.37 -3.14 -26.58
C ARG A 119 4.47 -2.28 -25.96
N GLY A 120 5.17 -2.85 -24.98
CA GLY A 120 6.34 -2.21 -24.37
C GLY A 120 7.65 -2.44 -25.15
N ASP A 121 7.70 -3.44 -26.02
CA ASP A 121 8.90 -3.76 -26.80
C ASP A 121 9.00 -2.90 -28.07
N GLU A 122 10.12 -2.20 -28.22
CA GLU A 122 10.34 -1.24 -29.31
C GLU A 122 10.34 -1.92 -30.68
N ALA A 123 11.00 -3.07 -30.82
CA ALA A 123 11.10 -3.76 -32.11
C ALA A 123 9.72 -4.29 -32.56
N GLN A 124 8.96 -4.86 -31.63
CA GLN A 124 7.58 -5.28 -31.89
C GLN A 124 6.67 -4.11 -32.23
N MET A 125 6.82 -2.96 -31.54
CA MET A 125 6.06 -1.75 -31.86
C MET A 125 6.38 -1.22 -33.26
N ILE A 126 7.66 -1.20 -33.66
CA ILE A 126 8.05 -0.79 -35.02
C ILE A 126 7.44 -1.73 -36.06
N ALA A 127 7.47 -3.04 -35.82
CA ALA A 127 6.87 -4.03 -36.71
C ALA A 127 5.34 -3.88 -36.81
N GLU A 128 4.66 -3.62 -35.68
CA GLU A 128 3.21 -3.41 -35.63
C GLU A 128 2.79 -2.14 -36.38
N VAL A 129 3.56 -1.06 -36.30
CA VAL A 129 3.32 0.20 -37.04
C VAL A 129 3.52 0.04 -38.55
N ALA A 130 4.38 -0.87 -38.98
CA ALA A 130 4.68 -1.09 -40.39
C ALA A 130 3.66 -1.99 -41.13
N ARG A 131 2.71 -2.59 -40.41
CA ARG A 131 1.66 -3.48 -40.94
C ARG A 131 0.52 -2.72 -41.59
#